data_AF-A0A9E0ITW8-F1
#
_entry.id   AF-A0A9E0ITW8-F1
#
_cell.length_a   1.000
_cell.length_b   1.000
_cell.length_c   1.000
_cell.angle_alpha   90.00
_cell.angle_beta   90.00
_cell.angle_gamma   90.00
#
_symmetry.space_group_name_H-M   'P 1'
#
loop_
_entity.id
_entity.type
_entity.pdbx_description
1 polymer ?
#
loop_
_entity_poly.entity_id
_entity_poly.type
_entity_poly.pdbx_seq_one_letter_code
_entity_poly.pdbx_strand_id
1 'polypeptide(L)'
;MNDHASGTSQHRDATPAVAELAGARQPADHGLSALGLIMQLAGSVFGAIVTGTLVVSLLTIMMMSSMRGGGGGQDSVVLWILLLAAASGVRSWYHRGAGTQLLYGTDAPLSGIRRYVAVAFAQTALILLFLLIKADAGGKVLLTMGAMLGAWPAALAILLVTPRIKALGERPLPVPEDKGFEGVSILMTILGLTGLGFALIMLYGIFKLPGELMSKTPVVLMMLTFIALAVRSGLHVRAGWTGLSQVDMNASVEAAGRYADFGVITAFVGGGAMLVIFLDMPGGITGSAFFMILAYVSMIAYLLAAWPMIIRRYFGERQFSDLMAGVEAPVHRRAPDMGLTALGWLLTAFAVMTLGMTVPGALFSDGSGAASFGRMGGGLDGLMAMSATIPGHSPWWGVGVAGLQLWAGLELIRMSDLHKPIATAYGVVATVVALWLNWPALKSMSGSLGILKEGPLGSMLYMSIAVGLIIPIGTAILVNRHGMAGAQARYRK
;
A
#
# COMPACT_ATOMS: atom_id res chain seq x y z
N MET A 1 -34.34 68.89 -31.17
CA MET A 1 -34.74 67.48 -31.30
C MET A 1 -33.51 66.70 -31.69
N ASN A 2 -32.82 66.11 -30.72
CA ASN A 2 -31.79 65.09 -30.91
C ASN A 2 -31.86 64.21 -29.67
N ASP A 3 -32.64 63.14 -29.81
CA ASP A 3 -32.87 62.13 -28.80
C ASP A 3 -31.81 61.02 -28.90
N HIS A 4 -31.38 60.60 -27.70
CA HIS A 4 -31.13 59.23 -27.28
C HIS A 4 -30.32 58.27 -28.17
N ALA A 5 -29.17 57.84 -27.64
CA ALA A 5 -29.00 56.44 -27.21
C ALA A 5 -27.69 56.26 -26.41
N SER A 6 -27.75 56.47 -25.10
CA SER A 6 -26.75 56.02 -24.14
C SER A 6 -26.91 54.51 -23.90
N GLY A 7 -26.16 53.71 -24.66
CA GLY A 7 -26.04 52.27 -24.46
C GLY A 7 -25.32 51.97 -23.14
N THR A 8 -26.09 51.75 -22.08
CA THR A 8 -25.62 51.22 -20.80
C THR A 8 -25.31 49.73 -20.99
N SER A 9 -24.04 49.41 -21.22
CA SER A 9 -23.54 48.05 -21.09
C SER A 9 -23.67 47.60 -19.63
N GLN A 10 -24.80 46.95 -19.32
CA GLN A 10 -24.94 46.15 -18.11
C GLN A 10 -23.93 45.00 -18.20
N HIS A 11 -22.69 45.26 -17.76
CA HIS A 11 -21.83 44.23 -17.21
C HIS A 11 -22.56 43.70 -15.98
N ARG A 12 -23.42 42.70 -16.18
CA ARG A 12 -23.92 41.90 -15.09
C ARG A 12 -22.67 41.25 -14.50
N ASP A 13 -22.26 41.75 -13.34
CA ASP A 13 -21.43 41.04 -12.38
C ASP A 13 -22.13 39.72 -12.07
N ALA A 14 -21.94 38.74 -12.95
CA ALA A 14 -22.21 37.35 -12.68
C ALA A 14 -21.19 36.95 -11.62
N THR A 15 -21.48 37.32 -10.38
CA THR A 15 -20.89 36.72 -9.20
C THR A 15 -21.00 35.22 -9.46
N PRO A 16 -19.87 34.51 -9.69
CA PRO A 16 -19.92 33.12 -10.06
C PRO A 16 -20.75 32.42 -9.00
N ALA A 17 -21.80 31.71 -9.44
CA ALA A 17 -22.72 31.03 -8.56
C ALA A 17 -21.88 30.19 -7.57
N VAL A 18 -21.84 30.66 -6.33
CA VAL A 18 -21.08 30.04 -5.26
C VAL A 18 -21.79 28.74 -5.00
N ALA A 19 -21.28 27.66 -5.58
CA ALA A 19 -21.76 26.33 -5.27
C ALA A 19 -21.61 26.16 -3.75
N GLU A 20 -22.73 26.04 -3.03
CA GLU A 20 -22.74 25.68 -1.62
C GLU A 20 -21.94 24.39 -1.46
N LEU A 21 -20.67 24.53 -1.09
CA LEU A 21 -19.81 23.39 -0.75
C LEU A 21 -20.42 22.77 0.50
N ALA A 22 -20.73 21.48 0.38
CA ALA A 22 -21.46 20.70 1.35
C ALA A 22 -20.79 20.73 2.74
N GLY A 23 -21.20 21.67 3.60
CA GLY A 23 -20.79 21.78 5.01
C GLY A 23 -19.31 22.12 5.24
N ALA A 24 -19.04 22.93 6.28
CA ALA A 24 -17.69 23.38 6.70
C ALA A 24 -16.71 22.26 7.12
N ARG A 25 -17.05 20.99 6.90
CA ARG A 25 -16.29 19.81 7.32
C ARG A 25 -15.94 18.84 6.20
N GLN A 26 -16.35 19.11 4.96
CA GLN A 26 -16.01 18.19 3.87
C GLN A 26 -14.62 18.49 3.29
N PRO A 27 -13.70 17.50 3.27
CA PRO A 27 -12.43 17.65 2.61
C PRO A 27 -12.66 17.94 1.13
N ALA A 28 -11.89 18.89 0.60
CA ALA A 28 -12.11 19.42 -0.75
C ALA A 28 -12.01 18.32 -1.83
N ASP A 29 -11.21 17.27 -1.67
CA ASP A 29 -11.09 16.17 -2.64
C ASP A 29 -11.64 14.81 -2.13
N HIS A 30 -12.31 14.79 -0.98
CA HIS A 30 -12.75 13.54 -0.31
C HIS A 30 -11.63 12.49 -0.08
N GLY A 31 -10.36 12.91 -0.05
CA GLY A 31 -9.20 12.02 0.06
C GLY A 31 -8.93 11.19 -1.20
N LEU A 32 -9.51 11.55 -2.35
CA LEU A 32 -9.32 10.82 -3.61
C LEU A 32 -7.87 10.89 -4.11
N SER A 33 -7.14 11.95 -3.79
CA SER A 33 -5.70 12.03 -4.08
C SER A 33 -4.92 10.94 -3.34
N ALA A 34 -5.21 10.76 -2.04
CA ALA A 34 -4.60 9.72 -1.23
C ALA A 34 -4.98 8.31 -1.70
N LEU A 35 -6.25 8.08 -2.05
CA LEU A 35 -6.67 6.84 -2.70
C LEU A 35 -5.87 6.59 -4.00
N GLY A 36 -5.68 7.62 -4.82
CA GLY A 36 -4.87 7.55 -6.04
C GLY A 36 -3.43 7.14 -5.78
N LEU A 37 -2.78 7.71 -4.75
CA LEU A 37 -1.44 7.33 -4.31
C LEU A 37 -1.38 5.87 -3.83
N ILE A 38 -2.34 5.43 -3.02
CA ILE A 38 -2.44 4.06 -2.52
C ILE A 38 -2.60 3.09 -3.70
N MET A 39 -3.48 3.39 -4.65
CA MET A 39 -3.69 2.55 -5.84
C MET A 39 -2.47 2.51 -6.76
N GLN A 40 -1.74 3.62 -6.93
CA GLN A 40 -0.48 3.63 -7.67
C GLN A 40 0.59 2.77 -7.00
N LEU A 41 0.75 2.89 -5.68
CA LEU A 41 1.70 2.09 -4.92
C LEU A 41 1.34 0.61 -4.98
N ALA A 42 0.10 0.25 -4.64
CA ALA A 42 -0.38 -1.13 -4.65
C ALA A 42 -0.28 -1.76 -6.04
N GLY A 43 -0.72 -1.06 -7.09
CA GLY A 43 -0.59 -1.54 -8.47
C GLY A 43 0.86 -1.75 -8.90
N SER A 44 1.79 -0.87 -8.49
CA SER A 44 3.22 -1.03 -8.78
C SER A 44 3.83 -2.21 -8.01
N VAL A 45 3.48 -2.37 -6.73
CA VAL A 45 3.94 -3.49 -5.89
C VAL A 45 3.44 -4.82 -6.42
N PHE A 46 2.14 -4.94 -6.69
CA PHE A 46 1.56 -6.18 -7.24
C PHE A 46 2.12 -6.48 -8.63
N GLY A 47 2.28 -5.48 -9.49
CA GLY A 47 2.88 -5.66 -10.81
C GLY A 47 4.30 -6.22 -10.73
N ALA A 48 5.12 -5.69 -9.81
CA ALA A 48 6.48 -6.18 -9.60
C ALA A 48 6.51 -7.61 -9.06
N ILE A 49 5.68 -7.93 -8.06
CA ILE A 49 5.61 -9.28 -7.47
C ILE A 49 5.14 -10.30 -8.52
N VAL A 50 4.08 -9.98 -9.27
CA VAL A 50 3.56 -10.86 -10.33
C VAL A 50 4.61 -11.08 -11.41
N THR A 51 5.26 -10.02 -11.88
CA THR A 51 6.29 -10.11 -12.93
C THR A 51 7.51 -10.89 -12.46
N GLY A 52 8.02 -10.59 -11.27
CA GLY A 52 9.17 -11.30 -10.69
C GLY A 52 8.86 -12.79 -10.49
N THR A 53 7.71 -13.11 -9.91
CA THR A 53 7.28 -14.50 -9.69
C THR A 53 7.07 -15.24 -11.00
N LEU A 54 6.53 -14.58 -12.03
CA LEU A 54 6.38 -15.16 -13.36
C LEU A 54 7.74 -15.53 -13.96
N VAL A 55 8.69 -14.60 -13.96
CA VAL A 55 10.03 -14.84 -14.51
C VAL A 55 10.72 -15.98 -13.77
N VAL A 56 10.66 -15.99 -12.44
CA VAL A 56 11.21 -17.09 -11.61
C VAL A 56 10.54 -18.43 -11.95
N SER A 57 9.21 -18.44 -12.07
CA SER A 57 8.46 -19.66 -12.39
C SER A 57 8.82 -20.20 -13.77
N LEU A 58 8.95 -19.32 -14.78
CA LEU A 58 9.35 -19.71 -16.13
C LEU A 58 10.76 -20.30 -16.17
N LEU A 59 11.72 -19.65 -15.51
CA LEU A 59 13.08 -20.17 -15.42
C LEU A 59 13.13 -21.53 -14.71
N THR A 60 12.33 -21.71 -13.65
CA THR A 60 12.21 -22.98 -12.94
C THR A 60 11.62 -24.07 -13.84
N ILE A 61 10.57 -23.76 -14.60
CA ILE A 61 9.96 -24.68 -15.57
C ILE A 61 10.97 -25.06 -16.65
N MET A 62 11.68 -24.08 -17.23
CA MET A 62 12.71 -24.33 -18.25
C MET A 62 13.79 -25.26 -17.71
N MET A 63 14.26 -25.02 -16.48
CA MET A 63 15.25 -25.88 -15.81
C MET A 63 14.72 -27.30 -15.56
N MET A 64 13.46 -27.45 -15.16
CA MET A 64 12.85 -28.78 -14.99
C MET A 64 12.63 -29.51 -16.32
N SER A 65 12.26 -28.78 -17.37
CA SER A 65 12.02 -29.34 -18.70
C SER A 65 13.30 -29.84 -19.37
N SER A 66 14.44 -29.14 -19.18
CA SER A 66 15.73 -29.58 -19.71
C SER A 66 16.24 -30.85 -19.03
N MET A 67 15.88 -31.07 -17.75
CA MET A 67 16.22 -32.29 -17.02
C MET A 67 15.35 -33.50 -17.39
N ARG A 68 14.10 -33.30 -17.82
CA ARG A 68 13.12 -34.38 -18.01
C ARG A 68 13.04 -34.98 -19.41
N GLY A 69 13.82 -34.49 -20.37
CA GLY A 69 13.87 -35.07 -21.72
C GLY A 69 12.50 -35.02 -22.42
N GLY A 70 12.07 -33.82 -22.83
CA GLY A 70 10.99 -33.54 -23.80
C GLY A 70 9.89 -34.58 -23.99
N GLY A 71 8.88 -34.61 -23.11
CA GLY A 71 7.71 -35.50 -23.22
C GLY A 71 6.37 -34.81 -22.89
N GLY A 72 5.79 -34.11 -23.87
CA GLY A 72 4.36 -33.95 -24.21
C GLY A 72 3.28 -33.44 -23.22
N GLY A 73 3.46 -33.52 -21.90
CA GLY A 73 2.37 -33.21 -20.95
C GLY A 73 2.40 -31.81 -20.33
N GLN A 74 3.57 -31.17 -20.31
CA GLN A 74 3.84 -30.02 -19.47
C GLN A 74 3.43 -28.68 -20.11
N ASP A 75 3.37 -28.62 -21.45
CA ASP A 75 3.19 -27.39 -22.22
C ASP A 75 1.87 -26.67 -21.92
N SER A 76 0.80 -27.43 -21.64
CA SER A 76 -0.50 -26.84 -21.33
C SER A 76 -0.51 -26.07 -20.00
N VAL A 77 0.15 -26.58 -18.96
CA VAL A 77 0.22 -25.94 -17.64
C VAL A 77 1.06 -24.66 -17.69
N VAL A 78 2.17 -24.68 -18.44
CA VAL A 78 3.02 -23.50 -18.64
C VAL A 78 2.24 -22.38 -19.31
N LEU A 79 1.46 -22.70 -20.34
CA LEU A 79 0.60 -21.73 -21.01
C LEU A 79 -0.42 -21.12 -20.03
N TRP A 80 -1.06 -21.92 -19.18
CA TRP A 80 -1.97 -21.38 -18.17
C TRP A 80 -1.28 -20.47 -17.16
N ILE A 81 -0.11 -20.85 -16.64
CA ILE A 81 0.65 -20.00 -15.70
C ILE A 81 1.00 -18.66 -16.36
N LEU A 82 1.43 -18.68 -17.62
CA LEU A 82 1.70 -17.48 -18.42
C LEU A 82 0.45 -16.60 -18.56
N LEU A 83 -0.70 -17.18 -18.91
CA LEU A 83 -1.95 -16.45 -19.06
C LEU A 83 -2.42 -15.82 -17.75
N LEU A 84 -2.35 -16.55 -16.64
CA LEU A 84 -2.75 -16.06 -15.32
C LEU A 84 -1.83 -14.94 -14.83
N ALA A 85 -0.52 -15.08 -15.06
CA ALA A 85 0.43 -14.05 -14.70
C ALA A 85 0.28 -12.81 -15.57
N ALA A 86 0.08 -12.96 -16.89
CA ALA A 86 -0.22 -11.86 -17.79
C ALA A 86 -1.52 -11.14 -17.37
N ALA A 87 -2.60 -11.87 -17.08
CA ALA A 87 -3.85 -11.29 -16.59
C ALA A 87 -3.66 -10.55 -15.26
N SER A 88 -2.83 -11.08 -14.36
CA SER A 88 -2.50 -10.44 -13.08
C SER A 88 -1.62 -9.19 -13.25
N GLY A 89 -0.73 -9.19 -14.25
CA GLY A 89 0.05 -8.03 -14.66
C GLY A 89 -0.86 -6.93 -15.23
N VAL A 90 -1.79 -7.28 -16.11
CA VAL A 90 -2.82 -6.37 -16.65
C VAL A 90 -3.64 -5.77 -15.52
N ARG A 91 -4.17 -6.59 -14.60
CA ARG A 91 -4.89 -6.11 -13.41
C ARG A 91 -4.06 -5.10 -12.60
N SER A 92 -2.79 -5.37 -12.38
CA SER A 92 -1.88 -4.48 -11.63
C SER A 92 -1.64 -3.16 -12.36
N TRP A 93 -1.51 -3.19 -13.69
CA TRP A 93 -1.41 -1.99 -14.51
C TRP A 93 -2.69 -1.15 -14.45
N TYR A 94 -3.87 -1.75 -14.61
CA TYR A 94 -5.14 -1.01 -14.47
C TYR A 94 -5.32 -0.46 -13.05
N HIS A 95 -4.85 -1.17 -12.02
CA HIS A 95 -4.86 -0.67 -10.64
C HIS A 95 -4.03 0.60 -10.50
N ARG A 96 -2.79 0.57 -11.00
CA ARG A 96 -1.90 1.73 -11.02
C ARG A 96 -2.47 2.86 -11.88
N GLY A 97 -3.00 2.54 -13.05
CA GLY A 97 -3.60 3.48 -13.99
C GLY A 97 -4.81 4.21 -13.43
N ALA A 98 -5.67 3.52 -12.68
CA ALA A 98 -6.76 4.14 -11.94
C ALA A 98 -6.23 5.16 -10.91
N GLY A 99 -5.16 4.81 -10.18
CA GLY A 99 -4.52 5.75 -9.27
C GLY A 99 -3.89 6.96 -9.96
N THR A 100 -3.26 6.77 -11.12
CA THR A 100 -2.77 7.87 -11.98
C THR A 100 -3.90 8.77 -12.45
N GLN A 101 -5.03 8.20 -12.86
CA GLN A 101 -6.16 8.97 -13.34
C GLN A 101 -6.86 9.77 -12.23
N LEU A 102 -6.90 9.24 -10.99
CA LEU A 102 -7.37 9.99 -9.83
C LEU A 102 -6.49 11.19 -9.49
N LEU A 103 -5.18 11.06 -9.69
CA LEU A 103 -4.22 12.11 -9.34
C LEU A 103 -4.04 13.17 -10.41
N TYR A 104 -4.13 12.78 -11.68
CA TYR A 104 -3.66 13.59 -12.81
C TYR A 104 -4.66 13.67 -13.97
N GLY A 105 -5.83 13.03 -13.86
CA GLY A 105 -6.86 13.07 -14.88
C GLY A 105 -7.72 14.35 -14.81
N THR A 106 -8.05 14.93 -15.96
CA THR A 106 -8.82 16.18 -16.08
C THR A 106 -10.33 15.96 -16.11
N ASP A 107 -10.82 15.01 -16.92
CA ASP A 107 -12.23 15.03 -17.34
C ASP A 107 -13.09 13.90 -16.74
N ALA A 108 -12.50 12.79 -16.30
CA ALA A 108 -13.27 11.66 -15.76
C ALA A 108 -12.47 10.83 -14.76
N PRO A 109 -12.12 11.38 -13.58
CA PRO A 109 -11.20 10.74 -12.64
C PRO A 109 -11.68 9.35 -12.17
N LEU A 110 -13.00 9.18 -12.02
CA LEU A 110 -13.61 7.91 -11.61
C LEU A 110 -13.66 6.84 -12.71
N SER A 111 -13.50 7.22 -13.99
CA SER A 111 -13.52 6.25 -15.11
C SER A 111 -12.35 5.25 -15.03
N GLY A 112 -11.23 5.64 -14.43
CA GLY A 112 -10.10 4.76 -14.17
C GLY A 112 -10.46 3.66 -13.18
N ILE A 113 -11.12 4.02 -12.08
CA ILE A 113 -11.61 3.07 -11.09
C ILE A 113 -12.62 2.10 -11.73
N ARG A 114 -13.58 2.60 -12.53
CA ARG A 114 -14.57 1.75 -13.21
C ARG A 114 -13.90 0.71 -14.12
N ARG A 115 -12.92 1.13 -14.93
CA ARG A 115 -12.12 0.24 -15.79
C ARG A 115 -11.34 -0.78 -14.97
N TYR A 116 -10.70 -0.35 -13.89
CA TYR A 116 -10.00 -1.26 -12.97
C TYR A 116 -10.93 -2.32 -12.38
N VAL A 117 -12.09 -1.91 -11.86
CA VAL A 117 -13.09 -2.82 -11.25
C VAL A 117 -13.53 -3.88 -12.25
N ALA A 118 -13.87 -3.48 -13.49
CA ALA A 118 -14.27 -4.41 -14.54
C ALA A 118 -13.16 -5.43 -14.87
N VAL A 119 -11.93 -4.95 -15.10
CA VAL A 119 -10.77 -5.81 -15.38
C VAL A 119 -10.46 -6.75 -14.21
N ALA A 120 -10.54 -6.25 -12.98
CA ALA A 120 -10.25 -7.05 -11.79
C ALA A 120 -11.29 -8.16 -11.56
N PHE A 121 -12.57 -7.91 -11.82
CA PHE A 121 -13.60 -8.95 -11.77
C PHE A 121 -13.44 -9.97 -12.89
N ALA A 122 -13.14 -9.53 -14.12
CA ALA A 122 -12.87 -10.44 -15.24
C ALA A 122 -11.66 -11.35 -14.96
N GLN A 123 -10.57 -10.79 -14.43
CA GLN A 123 -9.38 -11.55 -14.03
C GLN A 123 -9.66 -12.51 -12.87
N THR A 124 -10.48 -12.09 -11.90
CA THR A 124 -10.89 -12.97 -10.79
C THR A 124 -11.68 -14.15 -11.31
N ALA A 125 -12.67 -13.92 -12.19
CA ALA A 125 -13.44 -14.98 -12.83
C ALA A 125 -12.56 -15.94 -13.65
N LEU A 126 -11.57 -15.40 -14.39
CA LEU A 126 -10.61 -16.21 -15.14
C LEU A 126 -9.77 -17.12 -14.23
N ILE A 127 -9.27 -16.60 -13.10
CA ILE A 127 -8.54 -17.42 -12.12
C ILE A 127 -9.42 -18.51 -11.54
N LEU A 128 -10.66 -18.17 -11.13
CA LEU A 128 -11.59 -19.15 -10.57
C LEU A 128 -11.94 -20.25 -11.57
N LEU A 129 -12.15 -19.88 -12.84
CA LEU A 129 -12.40 -20.82 -13.92
C LEU A 129 -11.21 -21.75 -14.15
N PHE A 130 -9.99 -21.20 -14.14
CA PHE A 130 -8.78 -22.01 -14.21
C PHE A 130 -8.68 -22.99 -13.04
N LEU A 131 -8.87 -22.51 -11.81
CA LEU A 131 -8.80 -23.35 -10.61
C LEU A 131 -9.85 -24.46 -10.66
N LEU A 132 -11.07 -24.17 -11.11
CA LEU A 132 -12.14 -25.14 -11.25
C LEU A 132 -11.84 -26.17 -12.34
N ILE A 133 -11.48 -25.75 -13.55
CA ILE A 133 -11.37 -26.64 -14.71
C ILE A 133 -10.03 -27.36 -14.78
N LYS A 134 -8.93 -26.70 -14.39
CA LYS A 134 -7.56 -27.20 -14.55
C LYS A 134 -6.92 -27.69 -13.27
N ALA A 135 -7.23 -27.06 -12.14
CA ALA A 135 -6.69 -27.48 -10.85
C ALA A 135 -7.64 -28.37 -10.06
N ASP A 136 -8.85 -28.65 -10.57
CA ASP A 136 -9.93 -29.38 -9.89
C ASP A 136 -10.13 -28.89 -8.44
N ALA A 137 -10.05 -27.57 -8.27
CA ALA A 137 -10.04 -26.94 -6.96
C ALA A 137 -11.42 -27.05 -6.30
N GLY A 138 -11.45 -27.58 -5.08
CA GLY A 138 -12.68 -27.67 -4.30
C GLY A 138 -13.31 -26.31 -4.00
N GLY A 139 -14.62 -26.30 -3.72
CA GLY A 139 -15.40 -25.06 -3.51
C GLY A 139 -14.85 -24.13 -2.41
N LYS A 140 -14.23 -24.68 -1.35
CA LYS A 140 -13.57 -23.89 -0.29
C LYS A 140 -12.40 -23.06 -0.84
N VAL A 141 -11.58 -23.62 -1.73
CA VAL A 141 -10.44 -22.93 -2.36
C VAL A 141 -10.95 -21.86 -3.31
N LEU A 142 -11.96 -22.18 -4.13
CA LEU A 142 -12.58 -21.23 -5.03
C LEU A 142 -13.19 -20.04 -4.29
N LEU A 143 -13.93 -20.27 -3.20
CA LEU A 143 -14.49 -19.17 -2.41
C LEU A 143 -13.38 -18.33 -1.77
N THR A 144 -12.35 -18.96 -1.22
CA THR A 144 -11.22 -18.26 -0.59
C THR A 144 -10.49 -17.38 -1.59
N MET A 145 -10.12 -17.92 -2.75
CA MET A 145 -9.46 -17.17 -3.82
C MET A 145 -10.36 -16.08 -4.39
N GLY A 146 -11.66 -16.35 -4.54
CA GLY A 146 -12.65 -15.39 -5.01
C GLY A 146 -12.81 -14.22 -4.05
N ALA A 147 -12.88 -14.49 -2.75
CA ALA A 147 -12.93 -13.45 -1.72
C ALA A 147 -11.65 -12.62 -1.70
N MET A 148 -10.48 -13.27 -1.67
CA MET A 148 -9.18 -12.58 -1.63
C MET A 148 -8.96 -11.67 -2.85
N LEU A 149 -9.29 -12.15 -4.05
CA LEU A 149 -9.13 -11.39 -5.29
C LEU A 149 -10.27 -10.38 -5.52
N GLY A 150 -11.48 -10.67 -5.04
CA GLY A 150 -12.68 -9.87 -5.28
C GLY A 150 -12.93 -8.77 -4.24
N ALA A 151 -12.34 -8.85 -3.04
CA ALA A 151 -12.66 -7.94 -1.93
C ALA A 151 -12.42 -6.47 -2.27
N TRP A 152 -11.23 -6.12 -2.78
CA TRP A 152 -10.89 -4.74 -3.15
C TRP A 152 -11.72 -4.17 -4.32
N PRO A 153 -11.86 -4.84 -5.48
CA PRO A 153 -12.72 -4.33 -6.54
C PRO A 153 -14.19 -4.24 -6.12
N ALA A 154 -14.67 -5.15 -5.25
CA ALA A 154 -16.01 -5.03 -4.67
C ALA A 154 -16.14 -3.79 -3.77
N ALA A 155 -15.16 -3.52 -2.90
CA ALA A 155 -15.16 -2.32 -2.06
C ALA A 155 -15.19 -1.03 -2.90
N LEU A 156 -14.41 -0.97 -3.98
CA LEU A 156 -14.42 0.15 -4.92
C LEU A 156 -15.75 0.25 -5.70
N ALA A 157 -16.33 -0.87 -6.12
CA ALA A 157 -17.64 -0.89 -6.78
C ALA A 157 -18.75 -0.33 -5.86
N ILE A 158 -18.75 -0.75 -4.59
CA ILE A 158 -19.67 -0.25 -3.56
C ILE A 158 -19.46 1.26 -3.36
N LEU A 159 -18.20 1.70 -3.29
CA LEU A 159 -17.88 3.12 -3.18
C LEU A 159 -18.44 3.93 -4.35
N LEU A 160 -18.24 3.46 -5.58
CA LEU A 160 -18.70 4.12 -6.80
C LEU A 160 -20.23 4.28 -6.87
N VAL A 161 -20.98 3.44 -6.16
CA VAL A 161 -22.45 3.55 -6.11
C VAL A 161 -22.98 4.45 -5.00
N THR A 162 -22.12 4.89 -4.08
CA THR A 162 -22.54 5.80 -2.99
C THR A 162 -22.98 7.16 -3.54
N PRO A 163 -24.04 7.78 -2.99
CA PRO A 163 -24.53 9.08 -3.46
C PRO A 163 -23.46 10.17 -3.49
N ARG A 164 -22.56 10.17 -2.49
CA ARG A 164 -21.46 11.14 -2.37
C ARG A 164 -20.50 11.08 -3.55
N ILE A 165 -20.06 9.88 -3.94
CA ILE A 165 -19.12 9.70 -5.05
C ILE A 165 -19.84 9.84 -6.40
N LYS A 166 -21.10 9.38 -6.49
CA LYS A 166 -21.93 9.62 -7.67
C LYS A 166 -22.13 11.11 -7.96
N ALA A 167 -22.28 11.94 -6.93
CA ALA A 167 -22.46 13.38 -7.09
C ALA A 167 -21.24 14.09 -7.70
N LEU A 168 -20.03 13.54 -7.55
CA LEU A 168 -18.83 14.02 -8.24
C LEU A 168 -18.94 13.78 -9.76
N GLY A 169 -19.70 12.76 -10.17
CA GLY A 169 -20.01 12.48 -11.58
C GLY A 169 -18.76 12.36 -12.45
N GLU A 170 -18.85 12.95 -13.63
CA GLU A 170 -17.72 13.16 -14.56
C GLU A 170 -17.21 14.60 -14.49
N ARG A 171 -17.45 15.29 -13.37
CA ARG A 171 -16.91 16.64 -13.20
C ARG A 171 -15.43 16.55 -12.85
N PRO A 172 -14.60 17.51 -13.29
CA PRO A 172 -13.25 17.66 -12.78
C PRO A 172 -13.29 17.73 -11.25
N LEU A 173 -12.38 17.01 -10.59
CA LEU A 173 -12.30 17.09 -9.13
C LEU A 173 -11.88 18.50 -8.73
N PRO A 174 -12.55 19.12 -7.77
CA PRO A 174 -12.09 20.38 -7.21
C PRO A 174 -10.66 20.19 -6.69
N VAL A 175 -9.76 21.08 -7.10
CA VAL A 175 -8.38 21.07 -6.62
C VAL A 175 -8.40 21.59 -5.18
N PRO A 176 -8.04 20.78 -4.18
CA PRO A 176 -8.04 21.24 -2.80
C PRO A 176 -6.92 22.27 -2.60
N GLU A 177 -7.12 23.26 -1.72
CA GLU A 177 -6.11 24.29 -1.43
C GLU A 177 -4.80 23.70 -0.89
N ASP A 178 -4.89 22.54 -0.22
CA ASP A 178 -3.74 21.79 0.28
C ASP A 178 -3.12 20.86 -0.79
N LYS A 179 -3.73 20.74 -1.97
CA LYS A 179 -3.36 19.81 -3.05
C LYS A 179 -3.16 18.34 -2.60
N GLY A 180 -3.72 17.93 -1.46
CA GLY A 180 -3.48 16.63 -0.84
C GLY A 180 -2.10 16.47 -0.18
N PHE A 181 -1.39 17.56 0.12
CA PHE A 181 -0.09 17.53 0.80
C PHE A 181 -0.20 16.92 2.21
N GLU A 182 -1.21 17.29 2.99
CA GLU A 182 -1.37 16.71 4.32
C GLU A 182 -1.69 15.21 4.25
N GLY A 183 -2.50 14.81 3.27
CA GLY A 183 -2.84 13.41 3.01
C GLY A 183 -1.61 12.57 2.69
N VAL A 184 -0.77 13.01 1.74
CA VAL A 184 0.48 12.28 1.42
C VAL A 184 1.44 12.27 2.59
N SER A 185 1.50 13.34 3.39
CA SER A 185 2.34 13.42 4.58
C SER A 185 1.93 12.40 5.65
N ILE A 186 0.63 12.16 5.86
CA ILE A 186 0.16 11.07 6.72
C ILE A 186 0.65 9.72 6.20
N LEU A 187 0.47 9.44 4.91
CA LEU A 187 0.92 8.18 4.31
C LEU A 187 2.43 8.00 4.48
N MET A 188 3.21 9.05 4.24
CA MET A 188 4.66 9.03 4.40
C MET A 188 5.08 8.76 5.86
N THR A 189 4.40 9.39 6.83
CA THR A 189 4.68 9.14 8.25
C THR A 189 4.38 7.70 8.65
N ILE A 190 3.20 7.16 8.31
CA ILE A 190 2.82 5.80 8.71
C ILE A 190 3.68 4.74 8.02
N LEU A 191 3.86 4.85 6.71
CA LEU A 191 4.69 3.90 5.95
C LEU A 191 6.17 4.02 6.33
N GLY A 192 6.64 5.23 6.61
CA GLY A 192 7.99 5.49 7.11
C GLY A 192 8.21 4.87 8.49
N LEU A 193 7.28 5.05 9.43
CA LEU A 193 7.38 4.44 10.76
C LEU A 193 7.37 2.91 10.64
N THR A 194 6.50 2.37 9.78
CA THR A 194 6.41 0.91 9.54
C THR A 194 7.75 0.35 9.04
N GLY A 195 8.34 0.99 8.03
CA GLY A 195 9.65 0.61 7.50
C GLY A 195 10.78 0.77 8.53
N LEU A 196 10.73 1.81 9.36
CA LEU A 196 11.69 2.05 10.42
C LEU A 196 11.61 0.97 11.50
N GLY A 197 10.41 0.66 11.98
CA GLY A 197 10.18 -0.40 12.95
C GLY A 197 10.67 -1.76 12.45
N PHE A 198 10.34 -2.10 11.21
CA PHE A 198 10.85 -3.32 10.57
C PHE A 198 12.38 -3.36 10.50
N ALA A 199 13.01 -2.29 9.99
CA ALA A 199 14.46 -2.24 9.87
C ALA A 199 15.16 -2.35 11.24
N LEU A 200 14.63 -1.70 12.28
CA LEU A 200 15.17 -1.76 13.64
C LEU A 200 15.01 -3.14 14.26
N ILE A 201 13.87 -3.82 14.05
CA ILE A 201 13.66 -5.19 14.52
C ILE A 201 14.66 -6.14 13.83
N MET A 202 14.85 -6.00 12.53
CA MET A 202 15.82 -6.80 11.78
C MET A 202 17.25 -6.55 12.26
N LEU A 203 17.65 -5.29 12.48
CA LEU A 203 18.95 -4.94 13.05
C LEU A 203 19.15 -5.52 14.44
N TYR A 204 18.15 -5.39 15.31
CA TYR A 204 18.19 -6.02 16.64
C TYR A 204 18.47 -7.51 16.53
N GLY A 205 17.83 -8.19 15.58
CA GLY A 205 18.06 -9.60 15.33
C GLY A 205 19.46 -9.94 14.85
N ILE A 206 20.00 -9.15 13.93
CA ILE A 206 21.36 -9.31 13.43
C ILE A 206 22.37 -9.10 14.57
N PHE A 207 22.18 -8.10 15.43
CA PHE A 207 23.06 -7.86 16.58
C PHE A 207 23.00 -8.95 17.66
N LYS A 208 22.02 -9.86 17.61
CA LYS A 208 21.92 -11.03 18.50
C LYS A 208 22.60 -12.28 17.95
N LEU A 209 23.16 -12.20 16.74
CA LEU A 209 23.88 -13.33 16.15
C LEU A 209 25.21 -13.60 16.89
N PRO A 210 25.63 -14.88 16.96
CA PRO A 210 26.98 -15.22 17.42
C PRO A 210 28.06 -14.44 16.66
N GLY A 211 29.14 -14.05 17.37
CA GLY A 211 30.23 -13.25 16.78
C GLY A 211 30.87 -13.88 15.54
N GLU A 212 30.93 -15.21 15.47
CA GLU A 212 31.43 -15.95 14.30
C GLU A 212 30.55 -15.79 13.04
N LEU A 213 29.25 -15.54 13.20
CA LEU A 213 28.36 -15.24 12.06
C LEU A 213 28.44 -13.77 11.66
N MET A 214 28.67 -12.88 12.63
CA MET A 214 28.80 -11.44 12.40
C MET A 214 30.00 -11.07 11.52
N SER A 215 31.05 -11.89 11.49
CA SER A 215 32.21 -11.70 10.61
C SER A 215 31.99 -12.18 9.18
N LYS A 216 30.89 -12.89 8.88
CA LYS A 216 30.60 -13.37 7.52
C LYS A 216 30.14 -12.22 6.63
N THR A 217 30.73 -12.12 5.43
CA THR A 217 30.41 -11.08 4.43
C THR A 217 28.91 -10.90 4.21
N PRO A 218 28.08 -11.96 4.05
CA PRO A 218 26.66 -11.79 3.83
C PRO A 218 25.92 -11.12 4.99
N VAL A 219 26.34 -11.41 6.23
CA VAL A 219 25.73 -10.84 7.44
C VAL A 219 26.09 -9.36 7.55
N VAL A 220 27.34 -8.99 7.27
CA VAL A 220 27.78 -7.59 7.24
C VAL A 220 27.02 -6.79 6.18
N LEU A 221 26.88 -7.33 4.96
CA LEU A 221 26.13 -6.67 3.89
C LEU A 221 24.64 -6.51 4.24
N MET A 222 24.04 -7.53 4.85
CA MET A 222 22.66 -7.46 5.31
C MET A 222 22.49 -6.40 6.43
N MET A 223 23.42 -6.35 7.38
CA MET A 223 23.45 -5.34 8.44
C MET A 223 23.52 -3.93 7.86
N LEU A 224 24.47 -3.67 6.95
CA LEU A 224 24.61 -2.37 6.29
C LEU A 224 23.38 -2.00 5.47
N THR A 225 22.75 -2.98 4.80
CA THR A 225 21.49 -2.78 4.07
C THR A 225 20.38 -2.32 5.01
N PHE A 226 20.20 -2.98 6.16
CA PHE A 226 19.18 -2.57 7.12
C PHE A 226 19.48 -1.24 7.81
N ILE A 227 20.75 -0.89 8.05
CA ILE A 227 21.14 0.46 8.48
C ILE A 227 20.70 1.50 7.44
N ALA A 228 21.00 1.26 6.16
CA ALA A 228 20.60 2.15 5.08
C ALA A 228 19.06 2.27 4.97
N LEU A 229 18.33 1.16 5.13
CA LEU A 229 16.86 1.16 5.16
C LEU A 229 16.28 1.88 6.38
N ALA A 230 16.94 1.81 7.55
CA ALA A 230 16.55 2.56 8.73
C ALA A 230 16.75 4.07 8.53
N VAL A 231 17.89 4.50 7.98
CA VAL A 231 18.16 5.90 7.61
C VAL A 231 17.13 6.39 6.60
N ARG A 232 16.87 5.61 5.55
CA ARG A 232 15.85 5.90 4.54
C ARG A 232 14.47 6.08 5.18
N SER A 233 14.09 5.19 6.08
CA SER A 233 12.79 5.25 6.77
C SER A 233 12.72 6.44 7.73
N GLY A 234 13.83 6.82 8.36
CA GLY A 234 13.92 8.05 9.14
C GLY A 234 13.70 9.31 8.29
N LEU A 235 14.32 9.41 7.12
CA LEU A 235 14.07 10.49 6.15
C LEU A 235 12.62 10.49 5.67
N HIS A 236 12.04 9.31 5.47
CA HIS A 236 10.64 9.14 5.09
C HIS A 236 9.68 9.71 6.14
N VAL A 237 9.88 9.34 7.41
CA VAL A 237 9.11 9.86 8.55
C VAL A 237 9.29 11.37 8.69
N ARG A 238 10.53 11.86 8.58
CA ARG A 238 10.84 13.28 8.64
C ARG A 238 10.10 14.06 7.56
N ALA A 239 10.13 13.60 6.31
CA ALA A 239 9.41 14.25 5.22
C ALA A 239 7.90 14.29 5.44
N GLY A 240 7.31 13.18 5.92
CA GLY A 240 5.90 13.15 6.33
C GLY A 240 5.62 14.16 7.46
N TRP A 241 6.41 14.13 8.53
CA TRP A 241 6.24 15.00 9.68
C TRP A 241 6.42 16.49 9.36
N THR A 242 7.37 16.84 8.49
CA THR A 242 7.53 18.22 8.00
C THR A 242 6.23 18.73 7.38
N GLY A 243 5.59 17.95 6.50
CA GLY A 243 4.32 18.36 5.90
C GLY A 243 3.12 18.39 6.86
N LEU A 244 3.16 17.60 7.94
CA LEU A 244 2.12 17.69 8.99
C LEU A 244 2.33 18.87 9.94
N SER A 245 3.58 19.27 10.17
CA SER A 245 3.96 20.27 11.19
C SER A 245 4.15 21.68 10.64
N GLN A 246 4.45 21.85 9.35
CA GLN A 246 4.73 23.17 8.77
C GLN A 246 3.56 23.64 7.89
N VAL A 247 3.45 24.95 7.71
CA VAL A 247 2.56 25.55 6.70
C VAL A 247 3.34 25.79 5.40
N ASP A 248 4.68 25.77 5.46
CA ASP A 248 5.53 25.96 4.29
C ASP A 248 5.59 24.70 3.42
N MET A 249 5.03 24.82 2.23
CA MET A 249 5.04 23.78 1.21
C MET A 249 6.46 23.50 0.71
N ASN A 250 7.34 24.52 0.64
CA ASN A 250 8.69 24.38 0.09
C ASN A 250 9.54 23.44 0.93
N ALA A 251 9.50 23.57 2.25
CA ALA A 251 10.20 22.67 3.16
C ALA A 251 9.71 21.22 3.06
N SER A 252 8.41 21.03 2.83
CA SER A 252 7.81 19.71 2.63
C SER A 252 8.25 19.07 1.31
N VAL A 253 8.24 19.84 0.23
CA VAL A 253 8.73 19.43 -1.10
C VAL A 253 10.22 19.08 -1.04
N GLU A 254 11.03 19.91 -0.39
CA GLU A 254 12.47 19.66 -0.25
C GLU A 254 12.74 18.39 0.56
N ALA A 255 12.06 18.20 1.68
CA ALA A 255 12.20 17.00 2.50
C ALA A 255 11.76 15.73 1.73
N ALA A 256 10.65 15.80 0.99
CA ALA A 256 10.18 14.71 0.13
C ALA A 256 11.17 14.40 -1.00
N GLY A 257 11.78 15.43 -1.60
CA GLY A 257 12.83 15.29 -2.61
C GLY A 257 14.06 14.55 -2.08
N ARG A 258 14.60 15.00 -0.93
CA ARG A 258 15.74 14.35 -0.25
C ARG A 258 15.44 12.89 0.09
N TYR A 259 14.24 12.62 0.60
CA TYR A 259 13.77 11.26 0.85
C TYR A 259 13.75 10.43 -0.43
N ALA A 260 13.18 10.97 -1.51
CA ALA A 260 13.02 10.22 -2.75
C ALA A 260 14.36 9.87 -3.39
N ASP A 261 15.29 10.83 -3.45
CA ASP A 261 16.63 10.61 -4.02
C ASP A 261 17.41 9.57 -3.24
N PHE A 262 17.43 9.68 -1.91
CA PHE A 262 18.06 8.68 -1.06
C PHE A 262 17.35 7.33 -1.14
N GLY A 263 16.03 7.32 -1.26
CA GLY A 263 15.20 6.12 -1.38
C GLY A 263 15.48 5.33 -2.66
N VAL A 264 15.71 6.00 -3.78
CA VAL A 264 16.11 5.35 -5.04
C VAL A 264 17.53 4.80 -4.94
N ILE A 265 18.49 5.58 -4.43
CA ILE A 265 19.89 5.14 -4.27
C ILE A 265 19.95 3.89 -3.38
N THR A 266 19.30 3.93 -2.22
CA THR A 266 19.27 2.79 -1.28
C THR A 266 18.58 1.55 -1.85
N ALA A 267 17.61 1.70 -2.77
CA ALA A 267 17.00 0.56 -3.44
C ALA A 267 17.99 -0.19 -4.33
N PHE A 268 18.83 0.54 -5.08
CA PHE A 268 19.89 -0.06 -5.91
C PHE A 268 21.03 -0.63 -5.07
N VAL A 269 21.48 0.09 -4.04
CA VAL A 269 22.52 -0.40 -3.12
C VAL A 269 22.06 -1.67 -2.40
N GLY A 270 20.83 -1.69 -1.87
CA GLY A 270 20.25 -2.88 -1.24
C GLY A 270 20.11 -4.05 -2.22
N GLY A 271 19.65 -3.80 -3.44
CA GLY A 271 19.61 -4.82 -4.50
C GLY A 271 20.99 -5.38 -4.84
N GLY A 272 22.00 -4.52 -4.99
CA GLY A 272 23.39 -4.92 -5.23
C GLY A 272 23.97 -5.75 -4.08
N ALA A 273 23.72 -5.34 -2.83
CA ALA A 273 24.12 -6.10 -1.65
C ALA A 273 23.46 -7.49 -1.62
N MET A 274 22.17 -7.59 -1.94
CA MET A 274 21.48 -8.88 -2.06
C MET A 274 22.09 -9.76 -3.16
N LEU A 275 22.42 -9.20 -4.32
CA LEU A 275 23.08 -9.95 -5.39
C LEU A 275 24.42 -10.53 -4.92
N VAL A 276 25.26 -9.73 -4.24
CA VAL A 276 26.54 -10.21 -3.69
C VAL A 276 26.33 -11.29 -2.64
N ILE A 277 25.36 -11.12 -1.74
CA ILE A 277 24.99 -12.13 -0.73
C ILE A 277 24.65 -13.47 -1.40
N PHE A 278 23.88 -13.44 -2.49
CA PHE A 278 23.54 -14.64 -3.22
C PHE A 278 24.76 -15.27 -3.90
N LEU A 279 25.59 -14.47 -4.58
CA LEU A 279 26.82 -14.95 -5.25
C LEU A 279 27.82 -15.61 -4.31
N ASP A 280 27.82 -15.22 -3.03
CA ASP A 280 28.66 -15.80 -1.98
C ASP A 280 28.11 -17.10 -1.36
N MET A 281 26.94 -17.59 -1.81
CA MET A 281 26.37 -18.82 -1.25
C MET A 281 27.22 -20.07 -1.58
N PRO A 282 27.43 -20.98 -0.60
CA PRO A 282 28.18 -22.21 -0.82
C PRO A 282 27.58 -23.05 -1.96
N GLY A 283 28.42 -23.49 -2.90
CA GLY A 283 28.01 -24.25 -4.08
C GLY A 283 28.02 -23.46 -5.38
N GLY A 284 28.14 -22.12 -5.30
CA GLY A 284 28.16 -21.23 -6.45
C GLY A 284 26.80 -21.16 -7.16
N ILE A 285 26.55 -20.02 -7.83
CA ILE A 285 25.35 -19.84 -8.64
C ILE A 285 25.76 -19.93 -10.11
N THR A 286 25.30 -20.96 -10.80
CA THR A 286 25.55 -21.13 -12.24
C THR A 286 24.24 -21.30 -13.03
N GLY A 287 24.29 -20.99 -14.33
CA GLY A 287 23.18 -21.20 -15.26
C GLY A 287 21.90 -20.44 -14.92
N SER A 288 20.76 -21.13 -14.97
CA SER A 288 19.42 -20.57 -14.75
C SER A 288 19.20 -20.02 -13.33
N ALA A 289 19.92 -20.54 -12.33
CA ALA A 289 19.83 -20.06 -10.95
C ALA A 289 20.26 -18.59 -10.82
N PHE A 290 21.26 -18.17 -11.61
CA PHE A 290 21.71 -16.78 -11.65
C PHE A 290 20.59 -15.85 -12.14
N PHE A 291 19.88 -16.24 -13.20
CA PHE A 291 18.79 -15.44 -13.73
C PHE A 291 17.59 -15.37 -12.79
N MET A 292 17.29 -16.44 -12.03
CA MET A 292 16.24 -16.42 -11.01
C MET A 292 16.56 -15.43 -9.89
N ILE A 293 17.81 -15.43 -9.44
CA ILE A 293 18.30 -14.52 -8.40
C ILE A 293 18.29 -13.08 -8.91
N LEU A 294 18.72 -12.85 -10.16
CA LEU A 294 18.67 -11.53 -10.77
C LEU A 294 17.24 -10.99 -10.89
N ALA A 295 16.28 -11.83 -11.27
CA ALA A 295 14.87 -11.48 -11.33
C ALA A 295 14.32 -11.13 -9.94
N TYR A 296 14.66 -11.93 -8.92
CA TYR A 296 14.26 -11.68 -7.54
C TYR A 296 14.86 -10.39 -6.96
N VAL A 297 16.15 -10.16 -7.19
CA VAL A 297 16.85 -8.94 -6.76
C VAL A 297 16.27 -7.71 -7.46
N SER A 298 15.99 -7.81 -8.76
CA SER A 298 15.38 -6.72 -9.53
C SER A 298 13.96 -6.42 -9.06
N MET A 299 13.18 -7.45 -8.71
CA MET A 299 11.86 -7.30 -8.09
C MET A 299 11.97 -6.54 -6.77
N ILE A 300 12.88 -6.92 -5.86
CA ILE A 300 13.05 -6.24 -4.57
C ILE A 300 13.53 -4.81 -4.76
N ALA A 301 14.53 -4.57 -5.61
CA ALA A 301 15.02 -3.24 -5.91
C ALA A 301 13.90 -2.34 -6.45
N TYR A 302 13.05 -2.86 -7.34
CA TYR A 302 11.89 -2.13 -7.83
C TYR A 302 10.87 -1.84 -6.71
N LEU A 303 10.53 -2.83 -5.87
CA LEU A 303 9.63 -2.64 -4.73
C LEU A 303 10.13 -1.54 -3.78
N LEU A 304 11.43 -1.52 -3.53
CA LEU A 304 12.08 -0.48 -2.76
C LEU A 304 12.09 0.87 -3.50
N ALA A 305 12.22 0.92 -4.83
CA ALA A 305 12.25 2.18 -5.58
C ALA A 305 10.85 2.78 -5.84
N ALA A 306 9.80 1.96 -5.88
CA ALA A 306 8.47 2.35 -6.34
C ALA A 306 7.90 3.55 -5.58
N TRP A 307 7.88 3.49 -4.25
CA TRP A 307 7.32 4.57 -3.44
C TRP A 307 8.12 5.89 -3.51
N PRO A 308 9.46 5.91 -3.37
CA PRO A 308 10.28 7.09 -3.63
C PRO A 308 9.99 7.76 -4.98
N MET A 309 9.86 6.98 -6.06
CA MET A 309 9.56 7.51 -7.38
C MET A 309 8.16 8.13 -7.48
N ILE A 310 7.16 7.49 -6.86
CA ILE A 310 5.79 8.03 -6.79
C ILE A 310 5.77 9.35 -6.03
N ILE A 311 6.44 9.43 -4.87
CA ILE A 311 6.55 10.65 -4.07
C ILE A 311 7.25 11.76 -4.85
N ARG A 312 8.39 11.48 -5.48
CA ARG A 312 9.12 12.47 -6.29
C ARG A 312 8.24 13.05 -7.38
N ARG A 313 7.52 12.19 -8.11
CA ARG A 313 6.59 12.62 -9.16
C ARG A 313 5.45 13.47 -8.59
N TYR A 314 4.82 13.00 -7.51
CA TYR A 314 3.67 13.68 -6.89
C TYR A 314 3.99 15.11 -6.45
N PHE A 315 5.11 15.29 -5.74
CA PHE A 315 5.54 16.61 -5.27
C PHE A 315 6.07 17.47 -6.42
N GLY A 316 6.84 16.90 -7.36
CA GLY A 316 7.41 17.63 -8.48
C GLY A 316 6.37 18.21 -9.44
N GLU A 317 5.34 17.44 -9.79
CA GLU A 317 4.27 17.92 -10.68
C GLU A 317 3.41 19.02 -10.02
N ARG A 318 3.17 18.94 -8.70
CA ARG A 318 2.44 19.98 -7.95
C ARG A 318 3.23 21.27 -7.83
N GLN A 319 4.52 21.17 -7.50
CA GLN A 319 5.41 22.32 -7.47
C GLN A 319 5.48 23.00 -8.84
N PHE A 320 5.59 22.23 -9.93
CA PHE A 320 5.57 22.77 -11.28
C PHE A 320 4.24 23.47 -11.60
N SER A 321 3.11 22.89 -11.19
CA SER A 321 1.80 23.51 -11.34
C SER A 321 1.68 24.85 -10.59
N ASP A 322 2.27 24.97 -9.40
CA ASP A 322 2.32 26.24 -8.66
C ASP A 322 3.17 27.29 -9.38
N LEU A 323 4.34 26.90 -9.88
CA LEU A 323 5.21 27.80 -10.64
C LEU A 323 4.53 28.31 -11.92
N MET A 324 3.77 27.46 -12.61
CA MET A 324 3.02 27.83 -13.81
C MET A 324 1.82 28.74 -13.53
N ALA A 325 1.22 28.65 -12.33
CA ALA A 325 0.14 29.55 -11.92
C ALA A 325 0.65 30.95 -11.53
N GLY A 326 1.96 31.11 -11.26
CA GLY A 326 2.58 32.41 -11.01
C GLY A 326 1.95 33.15 -9.82
N VAL A 327 1.60 34.43 -10.02
CA VAL A 327 0.97 35.29 -8.98
C VAL A 327 -0.45 34.81 -8.64
N GLU A 328 -1.09 34.05 -9.53
CA GLU A 328 -2.42 33.49 -9.33
C GLU A 328 -2.41 32.14 -8.60
N ALA A 329 -1.23 31.62 -8.24
CA ALA A 329 -1.11 30.40 -7.48
C ALA A 329 -1.92 30.52 -6.18
N PRO A 330 -2.86 29.59 -5.91
CA PRO A 330 -3.65 29.64 -4.69
C PRO A 330 -2.73 29.59 -3.49
N VAL A 331 -2.93 30.50 -2.53
CA VAL A 331 -2.18 30.49 -1.27
C VAL A 331 -2.42 29.14 -0.60
N HIS A 332 -1.33 28.38 -0.40
CA HIS A 332 -1.40 27.08 0.24
C HIS A 332 -2.03 27.21 1.63
N ARG A 333 -3.05 26.40 1.89
CA ARG A 333 -3.79 26.38 3.14
C ARG A 333 -3.95 24.95 3.62
N ARG A 334 -4.05 24.81 4.94
CA ARG A 334 -4.19 23.51 5.58
C ARG A 334 -5.53 22.86 5.26
N ALA A 335 -5.50 21.54 5.10
CA ALA A 335 -6.69 20.76 4.81
C ALA A 335 -7.66 20.83 6.01
N PRO A 336 -8.98 21.06 5.80
CA PRO A 336 -9.95 21.07 6.89
C PRO A 336 -9.99 19.77 7.69
N ASP A 337 -9.73 18.64 7.03
CA ASP A 337 -9.68 17.31 7.64
C ASP A 337 -8.29 16.95 8.17
N MET A 338 -7.31 17.83 8.03
CA MET A 338 -5.91 17.58 8.35
C MET A 338 -5.34 16.32 7.66
N GLY A 339 -5.82 16.00 6.46
CA GLY A 339 -5.44 14.78 5.74
C GLY A 339 -5.99 13.47 6.32
N LEU A 340 -6.85 13.50 7.36
CA LEU A 340 -7.39 12.30 8.00
C LEU A 340 -8.18 11.39 7.05
N THR A 341 -8.71 11.91 5.93
CA THR A 341 -9.30 11.06 4.90
C THR A 341 -8.30 10.14 4.22
N ALA A 342 -7.04 10.57 4.06
CA ALA A 342 -5.96 9.70 3.57
C ALA A 342 -5.70 8.52 4.49
N LEU A 343 -5.73 8.77 5.81
CA LEU A 343 -5.67 7.73 6.82
C LEU A 343 -6.86 6.77 6.68
N GLY A 344 -8.07 7.30 6.49
CA GLY A 344 -9.27 6.50 6.27
C GLY A 344 -9.17 5.56 5.08
N TRP A 345 -8.63 6.04 3.94
CA TRP A 345 -8.37 5.22 2.77
C TRP A 345 -7.32 4.13 3.01
N LEU A 346 -6.25 4.46 3.72
CA LEU A 346 -5.23 3.50 4.12
C LEU A 346 -5.83 2.38 4.98
N LEU A 347 -6.58 2.75 6.03
CA LEU A 347 -7.22 1.78 6.92
C LEU A 347 -8.21 0.90 6.19
N THR A 348 -9.02 1.48 5.29
CA THR A 348 -10.00 0.74 4.48
C THR A 348 -9.31 -0.27 3.56
N ALA A 349 -8.24 0.14 2.86
CA ALA A 349 -7.50 -0.75 1.97
C ALA A 349 -6.91 -1.95 2.73
N PHE A 350 -6.25 -1.70 3.87
CA PHE A 350 -5.73 -2.78 4.71
C PHE A 350 -6.84 -3.66 5.28
N ALA A 351 -7.95 -3.08 5.75
CA ALA A 351 -9.05 -3.85 6.33
C ALA A 351 -9.71 -4.77 5.29
N VAL A 352 -9.95 -4.28 4.08
CA VAL A 352 -10.53 -5.08 2.98
C VAL A 352 -9.59 -6.22 2.58
N MET A 353 -8.28 -5.95 2.52
CA MET A 353 -7.27 -6.97 2.27
C MET A 353 -7.27 -8.04 3.37
N THR A 354 -7.22 -7.62 4.65
CA THR A 354 -7.22 -8.52 5.81
C THR A 354 -8.51 -9.33 5.87
N LEU A 355 -9.69 -8.72 5.70
CA LEU A 355 -10.96 -9.45 5.69
C LEU A 355 -11.04 -10.47 4.55
N GLY A 356 -10.57 -10.09 3.36
CA GLY A 356 -10.52 -10.98 2.19
C GLY A 356 -9.66 -12.23 2.39
N MET A 357 -8.63 -12.15 3.24
CA MET A 357 -7.78 -13.29 3.61
C MET A 357 -8.32 -14.07 4.81
N THR A 358 -8.79 -13.37 5.84
CA THR A 358 -9.05 -13.94 7.17
C THR A 358 -10.45 -14.51 7.34
N VAL A 359 -11.46 -13.96 6.66
CA VAL A 359 -12.84 -14.46 6.75
C VAL A 359 -12.96 -15.88 6.17
N PRO A 360 -12.45 -16.19 4.96
CA PRO A 360 -12.47 -17.56 4.46
C PRO A 360 -11.69 -18.51 5.37
N GLY A 361 -10.52 -18.07 5.88
CA GLY A 361 -9.72 -18.85 6.83
C GLY A 361 -10.49 -19.20 8.11
N ALA A 362 -11.26 -18.25 8.65
CA ALA A 362 -12.08 -18.46 9.84
C ALA A 362 -13.30 -19.36 9.59
N LEU A 363 -13.93 -19.25 8.42
CA LEU A 363 -15.11 -20.04 8.04
C LEU A 363 -14.76 -21.50 7.71
N PHE A 364 -13.55 -21.74 7.20
CA PHE A 364 -13.14 -23.05 6.69
C PHE A 364 -12.07 -23.74 7.54
N SER A 365 -11.71 -23.18 8.69
CA SER A 365 -10.86 -23.87 9.66
C SER A 365 -11.65 -25.01 10.30
N ASP A 366 -11.49 -26.24 9.81
CA ASP A 366 -12.24 -27.43 10.27
C ASP A 366 -11.84 -27.91 11.70
N GLY A 367 -11.31 -27.03 12.56
CA GLY A 367 -10.89 -27.35 13.94
C GLY A 367 -9.65 -28.26 14.04
N SER A 368 -9.38 -29.09 13.02
CA SER A 368 -8.14 -29.84 12.82
C SER A 368 -7.06 -28.87 12.31
N GLY A 369 -6.52 -28.07 13.24
CA GLY A 369 -5.83 -26.81 13.01
C GLY A 369 -4.94 -26.72 11.77
N ALA A 370 -5.07 -25.62 11.02
CA ALA A 370 -4.15 -24.98 10.06
C ALA A 370 -3.41 -25.83 8.99
N ALA A 371 -3.43 -27.15 9.06
CA ALA A 371 -2.55 -28.04 8.30
C ALA A 371 -3.09 -28.37 6.90
N SER A 372 -4.38 -28.14 6.64
CA SER A 372 -5.00 -28.43 5.34
C SER A 372 -4.73 -27.34 4.30
N PHE A 373 -4.58 -26.08 4.70
CA PHE A 373 -4.05 -25.02 3.82
C PHE A 373 -2.51 -25.05 3.72
N GLY A 374 -1.83 -25.52 4.76
CA GLY A 374 -0.36 -25.65 4.80
C GLY A 374 0.27 -26.64 3.78
N ARG A 375 -0.54 -27.37 3.01
CA ARG A 375 -0.05 -28.18 1.88
C ARG A 375 0.05 -27.38 0.58
N MET A 376 -0.56 -26.20 0.48
CA MET A 376 -0.41 -25.29 -0.66
C MET A 376 0.81 -24.38 -0.47
N GLY A 377 2.02 -24.96 -0.49
CA GLY A 377 3.30 -24.28 -0.69
C GLY A 377 3.56 -23.02 0.16
N GLY A 378 4.49 -23.11 1.13
CA GLY A 378 4.76 -22.16 2.21
C GLY A 378 5.03 -20.67 1.91
N GLY A 379 4.82 -20.17 0.69
CA GLY A 379 4.78 -18.74 0.39
C GLY A 379 3.45 -18.06 0.76
N LEU A 380 2.31 -18.74 0.58
CA LEU A 380 0.98 -18.20 0.94
C LEU A 380 0.72 -18.25 2.45
N ASP A 381 1.25 -19.25 3.13
CA ASP A 381 1.14 -19.40 4.58
C ASP A 381 1.82 -18.25 5.34
N GLY A 382 2.98 -17.80 4.86
CA GLY A 382 3.65 -16.62 5.41
C GLY A 382 2.78 -15.37 5.29
N LEU A 383 2.19 -15.13 4.12
CA LEU A 383 1.32 -13.97 3.86
C LEU A 383 0.00 -14.04 4.66
N MET A 384 -0.60 -15.22 4.81
CA MET A 384 -1.80 -15.42 5.63
C MET A 384 -1.49 -15.35 7.14
N ALA A 385 -0.33 -15.86 7.58
CA ALA A 385 0.17 -15.70 8.95
C ALA A 385 0.42 -14.23 9.31
N MET A 386 0.76 -13.37 8.34
CA MET A 386 0.83 -11.92 8.56
C MET A 386 -0.53 -11.29 8.88
N SER A 387 -1.66 -11.94 8.57
CA SER A 387 -2.98 -11.29 8.54
C SER A 387 -3.92 -11.63 9.71
N ALA A 388 -3.80 -12.79 10.39
CA ALA A 388 -4.60 -13.08 11.60
C ALA A 388 -4.30 -14.41 12.30
N THR A 389 -3.71 -15.40 11.62
CA THR A 389 -3.66 -16.77 12.15
C THR A 389 -2.33 -17.03 12.82
N ILE A 390 -2.17 -16.52 14.04
CA ILE A 390 -1.09 -16.96 14.92
C ILE A 390 -1.50 -18.30 15.55
N PRO A 391 -0.65 -19.35 15.45
CA PRO A 391 -0.95 -20.64 16.06
C PRO A 391 -1.37 -20.50 17.53
N GLY A 392 -2.47 -21.17 17.91
CA GLY A 392 -3.00 -21.11 19.27
C GLY A 392 -4.03 -20.00 19.54
N HIS A 393 -4.31 -19.14 18.56
CA HIS A 393 -5.33 -18.08 18.70
C HIS A 393 -6.48 -18.29 17.70
N SER A 394 -7.69 -17.86 18.09
CA SER A 394 -8.88 -17.90 17.22
C SER A 394 -8.73 -16.92 16.05
N PRO A 395 -8.97 -17.33 14.79
CA PRO A 395 -8.89 -16.45 13.62
C PRO A 395 -9.92 -15.31 13.67
N TRP A 396 -10.98 -15.45 14.46
CA TRP A 396 -12.02 -14.43 14.64
C TRP A 396 -11.50 -13.14 15.29
N TRP A 397 -10.37 -13.18 16.01
CA TRP A 397 -9.73 -11.95 16.49
C TRP A 397 -9.27 -11.05 15.35
N GLY A 398 -8.64 -11.62 14.32
CA GLY A 398 -8.24 -10.87 13.14
C GLY A 398 -9.42 -10.32 12.36
N VAL A 399 -10.50 -11.12 12.23
CA VAL A 399 -11.76 -10.66 11.61
C VAL A 399 -12.36 -9.48 12.38
N GLY A 400 -12.42 -9.57 13.71
CA GLY A 400 -12.95 -8.50 14.57
C GLY A 400 -12.13 -7.21 14.49
N VAL A 401 -10.80 -7.31 14.56
CA VAL A 401 -9.90 -6.15 14.40
C VAL A 401 -10.02 -5.53 13.01
N ALA A 402 -10.05 -6.34 11.95
CA ALA A 402 -10.20 -5.85 10.59
C ALA A 402 -11.58 -5.22 10.34
N GLY A 403 -12.63 -5.74 10.96
CA GLY A 403 -13.97 -5.12 10.95
C GLY A 403 -13.98 -3.75 11.63
N LEU A 404 -13.35 -3.63 12.81
CA LEU A 404 -13.19 -2.37 13.52
C LEU A 404 -12.33 -1.37 12.73
N GLN A 405 -11.27 -1.86 12.07
CA GLN A 405 -10.43 -1.09 11.18
C GLN A 405 -11.19 -0.55 9.96
N LEU A 406 -12.03 -1.39 9.33
CA LEU A 406 -12.89 -0.98 8.23
C LEU A 406 -13.86 0.11 8.68
N TRP A 407 -14.48 -0.06 9.86
CA TRP A 407 -15.38 0.94 10.41
C TRP A 407 -14.68 2.27 10.66
N ALA A 408 -13.53 2.26 11.35
CA ALA A 408 -12.71 3.45 11.55
C ALA A 408 -12.31 4.13 10.23
N GLY A 409 -11.91 3.34 9.22
CA GLY A 409 -11.57 3.84 7.89
C GLY A 409 -12.73 4.56 7.21
N LEU A 410 -13.92 3.96 7.24
CA LEU A 410 -15.13 4.56 6.66
C LEU A 410 -15.56 5.84 7.39
N GLU A 411 -15.46 5.89 8.71
CA GLU A 411 -15.80 7.08 9.48
C GLU A 411 -14.83 8.24 9.23
N LEU A 412 -13.53 7.94 9.07
CA LEU A 412 -12.51 8.92 8.67
C LEU A 412 -12.74 9.44 7.25
N ILE A 413 -13.08 8.58 6.28
CA ILE A 413 -13.43 9.01 4.91
C ILE A 413 -14.68 9.90 4.92
N ARG A 414 -15.67 9.54 5.76
CA ARG A 414 -16.93 10.29 5.90
C ARG A 414 -16.74 11.62 6.62
N MET A 415 -15.73 11.72 7.49
CA MET A 415 -15.57 12.83 8.45
C MET A 415 -16.84 13.01 9.31
N SER A 416 -17.43 11.91 9.79
CA SER A 416 -18.61 11.93 10.66
C SER A 416 -18.29 12.51 12.03
N ASP A 417 -19.28 12.77 12.88
CA ASP A 417 -19.01 13.19 14.27
C ASP A 417 -18.27 12.13 15.11
N LEU A 418 -18.31 10.86 14.67
CA LEU A 418 -17.72 9.73 15.37
C LEU A 418 -16.33 9.34 14.84
N HIS A 419 -15.79 10.02 13.82
CA HIS A 419 -14.52 9.64 13.20
C HIS A 419 -13.37 9.56 14.22
N LYS A 420 -13.26 10.52 15.14
CA LYS A 420 -12.21 10.52 16.17
C LYS A 420 -12.36 9.41 17.21
N PRO A 421 -13.49 9.28 17.91
CA PRO A 421 -13.63 8.24 18.94
C PRO A 421 -13.49 6.84 18.35
N ILE A 422 -14.06 6.57 17.17
CA ILE A 422 -13.99 5.23 16.56
C ILE A 422 -12.57 4.90 16.10
N ALA A 423 -11.87 5.83 15.44
CA ALA A 423 -10.49 5.60 15.03
C ALA A 423 -9.53 5.48 16.21
N THR A 424 -9.79 6.19 17.32
CA THR A 424 -9.05 6.03 18.57
C THR A 424 -9.31 4.66 19.21
N ALA A 425 -10.58 4.24 19.28
CA ALA A 425 -10.96 2.94 19.80
C ALA A 425 -10.32 1.81 18.98
N TYR A 426 -10.34 1.90 17.64
CA TYR A 426 -9.59 1.02 16.76
C TYR A 426 -8.11 1.00 17.12
N GLY A 427 -7.46 2.16 17.19
CA GLY A 427 -6.03 2.26 17.49
C GLY A 427 -5.65 1.54 18.79
N VAL A 428 -6.40 1.77 19.87
CA VAL A 428 -6.16 1.14 21.17
C VAL A 428 -6.43 -0.36 21.13
N VAL A 429 -7.60 -0.78 20.65
CA VAL A 429 -8.00 -2.20 20.64
C VAL A 429 -7.06 -3.02 19.75
N ALA A 430 -6.76 -2.54 18.55
CA ALA A 430 -5.89 -3.25 17.62
C ALA A 430 -4.45 -3.33 18.14
N THR A 431 -3.92 -2.29 18.81
CA THR A 431 -2.62 -2.37 19.47
C THR A 431 -2.60 -3.44 20.57
N VAL A 432 -3.61 -3.46 21.45
CA VAL A 432 -3.69 -4.45 22.53
C VAL A 432 -3.76 -5.88 21.96
N VAL A 433 -4.62 -6.09 20.96
CA VAL A 433 -4.76 -7.41 20.31
C VAL A 433 -3.47 -7.79 19.59
N ALA A 434 -2.81 -6.88 18.87
CA ALA A 434 -1.55 -7.14 18.20
C ALA A 434 -0.44 -7.51 19.19
N LEU A 435 -0.33 -6.82 20.33
CA LEU A 435 0.63 -7.16 21.39
C LEU A 435 0.34 -8.53 22.00
N TRP A 436 -0.93 -8.84 22.26
CA TRP A 436 -1.33 -10.14 22.82
C TRP A 436 -1.04 -11.29 21.86
N LEU A 437 -1.46 -11.17 20.60
CA LEU A 437 -1.24 -12.15 19.55
C LEU A 437 0.26 -12.38 19.31
N ASN A 438 1.05 -11.32 19.24
CA ASN A 438 2.49 -11.42 18.96
C ASN A 438 3.35 -11.61 20.21
N TRP A 439 2.75 -11.71 21.40
CA TRP A 439 3.49 -11.88 22.65
C TRP A 439 4.46 -13.07 22.65
N PRO A 440 4.10 -14.26 22.11
CA PRO A 440 5.04 -15.37 22.02
C PRO A 440 6.26 -15.06 21.13
N ALA A 441 6.04 -14.38 20.01
CA ALA A 441 7.11 -13.97 19.10
C ALA A 441 8.01 -12.89 19.73
N LEU A 442 7.42 -11.92 20.43
CA LEU A 442 8.18 -10.90 21.17
C LEU A 442 9.00 -11.53 22.30
N LYS A 443 8.48 -12.55 22.98
CA LYS A 443 9.23 -13.35 23.95
C LYS A 443 10.36 -14.13 23.28
N SER A 444 10.12 -14.77 22.14
CA SER A 444 11.14 -15.57 21.44
C SER A 444 12.29 -14.70 20.93
N MET A 445 12.04 -13.44 20.56
CA MET A 445 13.08 -12.46 20.21
C MET A 445 14.10 -12.20 21.33
N SER A 446 13.72 -12.39 22.59
CA SER A 446 14.67 -12.25 23.71
C SER A 446 15.71 -13.37 23.75
N GLY A 447 15.45 -14.51 23.10
CA GLY A 447 16.41 -15.59 22.89
C GLY A 447 17.23 -15.40 21.62
N SER A 448 18.55 -15.59 21.69
CA SER A 448 19.52 -15.34 20.61
C SER A 448 19.34 -16.15 19.31
N LEU A 449 18.38 -17.09 19.25
CA LEU A 449 18.24 -18.06 18.16
C LEU A 449 16.92 -17.99 17.38
N GLY A 450 15.94 -17.16 17.79
CA GLY A 450 14.61 -17.15 17.17
C GLY A 450 14.62 -16.73 15.70
N ILE A 451 15.46 -15.77 15.35
CA ILE A 451 15.43 -15.09 14.03
C ILE A 451 16.08 -15.92 12.93
N LEU A 452 17.12 -16.71 13.26
CA LEU A 452 17.79 -17.58 12.30
C LEU A 452 17.08 -18.93 12.14
N LYS A 453 16.48 -19.47 13.20
CA LYS A 453 15.82 -20.78 13.13
C LYS A 453 14.65 -20.80 12.16
N GLU A 454 13.94 -19.69 12.01
CA GLU A 454 12.76 -19.60 11.14
C GLU A 454 13.09 -19.14 9.71
N GLY A 455 14.36 -18.85 9.42
CA GLY A 455 14.81 -18.45 8.08
C GLY A 455 14.09 -17.21 7.54
N PRO A 456 13.93 -17.08 6.21
CA PRO A 456 13.22 -15.96 5.58
C PRO A 456 11.79 -15.76 6.08
N LEU A 457 11.11 -16.82 6.51
CA LEU A 457 9.75 -16.74 7.06
C LEU A 457 9.71 -15.98 8.39
N GLY A 458 10.74 -16.13 9.23
CA GLY A 458 10.87 -15.35 10.47
C GLY A 458 10.91 -13.84 10.23
N SER A 459 11.54 -13.39 9.13
CA SER A 459 11.57 -11.96 8.76
C SER A 459 10.19 -11.41 8.41
N MET A 460 9.31 -12.22 7.80
CA MET A 460 7.94 -11.81 7.48
C MET A 460 7.10 -11.64 8.74
N LEU A 461 7.32 -12.45 9.77
CA LEU A 461 6.69 -12.31 11.09
C LEU A 461 7.02 -10.96 11.74
N TYR A 462 8.27 -10.50 11.62
CA TYR A 462 8.64 -9.19 12.16
C TYR A 462 8.02 -8.02 11.40
N MET A 463 7.83 -8.18 10.09
CA MET A 463 7.08 -7.20 9.30
C MET A 463 5.61 -7.14 9.75
N SER A 464 4.96 -8.28 10.03
CA SER A 464 3.58 -8.27 10.53
C SER A 464 3.46 -7.63 11.91
N ILE A 465 4.43 -7.84 12.81
CA ILE A 465 4.52 -7.13 14.09
C ILE A 465 4.62 -5.62 13.88
N ALA A 466 5.52 -5.17 13.01
CA ALA A 466 5.69 -3.75 12.71
C ALA A 466 4.40 -3.12 12.18
N VAL A 467 3.78 -3.75 11.17
CA VAL A 467 2.51 -3.29 10.58
C VAL A 467 1.38 -3.29 11.62
N GLY A 468 1.22 -4.39 12.36
CA GLY A 468 0.16 -4.62 13.34
C GLY A 468 0.21 -3.69 14.56
N LEU A 469 1.39 -3.15 14.89
CA LEU A 469 1.53 -2.17 15.97
C LEU A 469 1.50 -0.73 15.45
N ILE A 470 2.23 -0.43 14.38
CA ILE A 470 2.49 0.95 13.97
C ILE A 470 1.26 1.59 13.32
N ILE A 471 0.47 0.86 12.53
CA ILE A 471 -0.73 1.43 11.93
C ILE A 471 -1.77 1.80 13.00
N PRO A 472 -2.13 0.92 13.97
CA PRO A 472 -3.04 1.30 15.05
C PRO A 472 -2.53 2.43 15.95
N ILE A 473 -1.26 2.37 16.40
CA ILE A 473 -0.66 3.41 17.25
C ILE A 473 -0.63 4.74 16.50
N GLY A 474 -0.15 4.73 15.25
CA GLY A 474 -0.10 5.91 14.40
C GLY A 474 -1.49 6.50 14.17
N THR A 475 -2.52 5.65 14.01
CA THR A 475 -3.91 6.10 13.88
C THR A 475 -4.39 6.82 15.13
N ALA A 476 -4.19 6.23 16.32
CA ALA A 476 -4.59 6.86 17.58
C ALA A 476 -3.89 8.21 17.79
N ILE A 477 -2.58 8.30 17.49
CA ILE A 477 -1.81 9.53 17.64
C ILE A 477 -2.28 10.60 16.63
N LEU A 478 -2.40 10.24 15.34
CA LEU A 478 -2.69 11.20 14.28
C LEU A 478 -4.09 11.78 14.36
N VAL A 479 -5.08 10.98 14.76
CA VAL A 479 -6.48 11.42 14.90
C VAL A 479 -6.66 12.37 16.10
N ASN A 480 -5.84 12.19 17.14
CA ASN A 480 -5.86 13.03 18.35
C ASN A 480 -4.82 14.16 18.32
N ARG A 481 -4.14 14.37 17.19
CA ARG A 481 -3.17 15.45 17.07
C ARG A 481 -3.89 16.80 17.15
N HIS A 482 -3.31 17.72 17.92
CA HIS A 482 -3.78 19.09 17.95
C HIS A 482 -3.37 19.77 16.65
N GLY A 483 -4.37 20.20 15.86
CA GLY A 483 -4.09 21.03 14.70
C GLY A 483 -3.47 22.34 15.16
N MET A 484 -2.36 22.77 14.56
CA MET A 484 -1.88 24.13 14.78
C MET A 484 -2.97 25.09 14.33
N ALA A 485 -3.28 26.09 15.15
CA ALA A 485 -4.26 27.16 14.85
C ALA A 485 -3.76 28.13 13.74
N GLY A 486 -2.98 27.61 12.77
CA GLY A 486 -2.63 28.33 11.56
C GLY A 486 -3.84 28.48 10.65
N ALA A 487 -3.76 29.43 9.71
CA ALA A 487 -4.81 29.80 8.76
C ALA A 487 -5.45 28.57 8.08
N GLN A 488 -6.49 28.03 8.70
CA GLN A 488 -7.34 27.02 8.11
C GLN A 488 -7.92 27.58 6.83
N ALA A 489 -8.06 26.72 5.83
CA ALA A 489 -8.81 27.00 4.62
C ALA A 489 -10.13 27.70 4.97
N ARG A 490 -10.23 29.01 4.69
CA ARG A 490 -11.50 29.71 4.77
C ARG A 490 -12.15 29.54 3.42
N TYR A 491 -13.25 28.79 3.36
CA TYR A 491 -14.14 28.82 2.21
C TYR A 491 -14.51 30.28 1.95
N ARG A 492 -14.06 30.81 0.82
CA ARG A 492 -14.52 32.11 0.34
C ARG A 492 -15.98 31.88 -0.06
N LYS A 493 -16.89 32.41 0.76
CA LYS A 493 -18.32 32.45 0.44
C LYS A 493 -18.55 33.30 -0.79
#